data_AF-A0A856MHQ8-F1
#
_entry.id   AF-A0A856MHQ8-F1
#
_cell.length_a   1.000
_cell.length_b   1.000
_cell.length_c   1.000
_cell.angle_alpha   90.00
_cell.angle_beta   90.00
_cell.angle_gamma   90.00
#
_symmetry.space_group_name_H-M   'P 1'
#
loop_
_entity.id
_entity.type
_entity.pdbx_description
1 polymer ?
#
loop_
_entity_poly.entity_id
_entity_poly.type
_entity_poly.pdbx_seq_one_letter_code
_entity_poly.pdbx_strand_id
1 'polypeptide(L)'
;MYFLCDQESQFGTPGQGGSNFVRLISDLTLQVASNSRPANLTDLEYNTNQRGEHLSISMDKPVYDIRGSFTRHTCYEIRGRSYLPGKNCTVEQYPNSTGICFQNTFGDWHCRMKGSSKKIGRDLPPPEK
;
A
#
# COMPACT_ATOMS: atom_id res chain seq x y z
N MET A 1 -18.52 -0.15 -2.62
CA MET A 1 -17.43 -0.96 -2.04
C MET A 1 -16.18 -0.12 -2.12
N TYR A 2 -15.75 0.48 -1.00
CA TYR A 2 -14.56 1.32 -0.95
C TYR A 2 -13.37 0.40 -0.66
N PHE A 3 -12.46 0.26 -1.62
CA PHE A 3 -11.14 -0.29 -1.37
C PHE A 3 -10.40 0.74 -0.52
N LEU A 4 -10.32 0.55 0.79
CA LEU A 4 -9.27 1.20 1.54
C LEU A 4 -7.97 0.58 1.06
N CYS A 5 -7.19 1.34 0.31
CA CYS A 5 -5.88 0.89 -0.11
C CYS A 5 -5.01 0.86 1.15
N ASP A 6 -4.90 -0.30 1.81
CA ASP A 6 -4.04 -0.51 2.99
C ASP A 6 -2.54 -0.24 2.71
N GLN A 7 -2.22 0.05 1.45
CA GLN A 7 -0.91 0.46 0.94
C GLN A 7 -0.67 1.98 1.01
N GLU A 8 -1.74 2.79 1.10
CA GLU A 8 -1.63 4.24 1.28
C GLU A 8 -1.56 4.60 2.76
N SER A 9 -0.75 5.60 3.10
CA SER A 9 -0.53 5.97 4.50
C SER A 9 0.13 7.34 4.64
N GLN A 10 -0.15 8.01 5.75
CA GLN A 10 0.61 9.15 6.22
C GLN A 10 1.46 8.72 7.41
N PHE A 11 2.75 9.09 7.38
CA PHE A 11 3.68 8.90 8.48
C PHE A 11 4.08 10.26 9.05
N GLY A 12 3.98 10.35 10.37
CA GLY A 12 4.22 11.58 11.10
C GLY A 12 3.11 12.64 10.91
N THR A 13 3.32 13.78 11.55
CA THR A 13 2.37 14.90 11.55
C THR A 13 3.06 16.09 10.89
N PRO A 14 2.55 16.60 9.74
CA PRO A 14 3.09 17.80 9.11
C PRO A 14 3.22 18.94 10.11
N GLY A 15 4.33 19.67 10.06
CA GLY A 15 4.68 20.73 11.00
C GLY A 15 5.27 20.28 12.34
N GLN A 16 5.23 18.98 12.66
CA GLN A 16 5.94 18.43 13.83
C GLN A 16 7.30 17.86 13.38
N GLY A 17 8.35 18.03 14.20
CA GLY A 17 9.69 17.51 13.89
C GLY A 17 9.71 16.00 13.57
N GLY A 18 10.73 15.51 12.88
CA GLY A 18 10.83 14.10 12.45
C GLY A 18 10.72 13.88 10.94
N SER A 19 10.66 12.63 10.47
CA SER A 19 10.48 12.31 9.04
C SER A 19 9.00 12.18 8.72
N ASN A 20 8.44 13.20 8.08
CA ASN A 20 7.03 13.22 7.66
C ASN A 20 6.93 12.91 6.18
N PHE A 21 6.11 11.93 5.81
CA PHE A 21 5.88 11.60 4.42
C PHE A 21 4.51 10.93 4.22
N VAL A 22 4.01 11.00 2.99
CA VAL A 22 2.83 10.27 2.53
C VAL A 22 3.25 9.21 1.52
N ARG A 23 2.58 8.05 1.59
CA ARG A 23 2.61 7.01 0.58
C ARG A 23 1.29 6.98 -0.16
N LEU A 24 1.37 7.11 -1.48
CA LEU A 24 0.24 7.10 -2.39
C LEU A 24 0.44 6.02 -3.45
N ILE A 25 -0.67 5.47 -3.95
CA ILE A 25 -0.68 4.45 -4.99
C ILE A 25 -1.36 5.00 -6.24
N SER A 26 -0.71 4.84 -7.40
CA SER A 26 -1.30 5.16 -8.72
C SER A 26 -1.14 3.98 -9.68
N ASP A 27 -1.77 4.08 -10.86
CA ASP A 27 -1.65 3.11 -11.95
C ASP A 27 -1.96 1.66 -11.52
N LEU A 28 -2.93 1.52 -10.62
CA LEU A 28 -3.29 0.23 -10.05
C LEU A 28 -3.99 -0.64 -11.09
N THR A 29 -3.40 -1.81 -11.35
CA THR A 29 -4.10 -2.93 -11.98
C THR A 29 -4.31 -4.01 -10.92
N LEU A 30 -5.52 -4.57 -10.90
CA LEU A 30 -5.88 -5.61 -9.94
C LEU A 30 -6.70 -6.69 -10.64
N GLN A 31 -6.25 -7.93 -10.48
CA GLN A 31 -6.98 -9.12 -10.87
C GLN A 31 -7.21 -9.97 -9.63
N VAL A 32 -8.46 -10.36 -9.42
CA VAL A 32 -8.86 -11.24 -8.34
C VAL A 32 -9.05 -12.64 -8.91
N ALA A 33 -8.54 -13.66 -8.21
CA ALA A 33 -8.77 -15.05 -8.56
C ALA A 33 -10.29 -15.33 -8.60
N SER A 34 -10.73 -16.11 -9.59
CA SER A 34 -12.14 -16.45 -9.76
C SER A 34 -12.66 -17.35 -8.64
N ASN A 35 -11.78 -18.16 -8.04
CA ASN A 35 -12.10 -19.04 -6.93
C ASN A 35 -11.47 -18.51 -5.65
N SER A 36 -12.24 -18.55 -4.57
CA SER A 36 -11.69 -18.39 -3.22
C SER A 36 -11.01 -19.67 -2.75
N ARG A 37 -10.17 -19.53 -1.73
CA ARG A 37 -9.63 -20.65 -0.93
C ARG A 37 -9.83 -20.40 0.56
N PRO A 38 -9.77 -21.44 1.41
CA PRO A 38 -9.69 -21.27 2.85
C PRO A 38 -8.47 -20.41 3.24
N ALA A 39 -8.64 -19.58 4.27
CA ALA A 39 -7.53 -18.91 4.92
C ALA A 39 -6.57 -19.94 5.55
N ASN A 40 -5.28 -19.65 5.53
CA ASN A 40 -4.25 -20.49 6.14
C ASN A 40 -3.22 -19.63 6.89
N LEU A 41 -2.32 -20.29 7.63
CA LEU A 41 -1.36 -19.59 8.48
C LEU A 41 -0.36 -18.71 7.70
N THR A 42 -0.10 -19.00 6.42
CA THR A 42 0.77 -18.15 5.60
C THR A 42 0.13 -16.81 5.29
N ASP A 43 -1.21 -16.73 5.23
CA ASP A 43 -1.95 -15.48 4.99
C ASP A 43 -1.75 -14.47 6.14
N LEU A 44 -1.35 -14.93 7.32
CA LEU A 44 -1.04 -14.07 8.47
C LEU A 44 0.11 -13.09 8.18
N GLU A 45 0.90 -13.31 7.12
CA GLU A 45 1.90 -12.33 6.65
C GLU A 45 1.27 -11.00 6.19
N TYR A 46 -0.04 -10.97 5.95
CA TYR A 46 -0.81 -9.80 5.51
C TYR A 46 -1.55 -9.10 6.65
N ASN A 47 -1.43 -9.57 7.90
CA ASN A 47 -2.16 -9.05 9.06
C ASN A 47 -1.75 -7.66 9.55
N THR A 48 -0.78 -6.99 8.92
CA THR A 48 -0.32 -5.70 9.42
C THR A 48 -0.24 -4.69 8.30
N ASN A 49 -1.05 -3.63 8.32
CA ASN A 49 -1.02 -2.60 7.27
C ASN A 49 0.29 -1.79 7.26
N GLN A 50 0.42 -0.83 6.33
CA GLN A 50 1.64 0.00 6.24
C GLN A 50 1.92 0.81 7.51
N ARG A 51 0.91 1.13 8.31
CA ARG A 51 1.04 1.89 9.57
C ARG A 51 1.43 1.02 10.77
N GLY A 52 1.52 -0.29 10.61
CA GLY A 52 1.78 -1.22 11.71
C GLY A 52 0.51 -1.67 12.45
N GLU A 53 -0.68 -1.32 11.97
CA GLU A 53 -1.93 -1.70 12.60
C GLU A 53 -2.28 -3.15 12.29
N HIS A 54 -2.69 -3.90 13.31
CA HIS A 54 -3.07 -5.29 13.18
C HIS A 54 -4.49 -5.42 12.60
N LEU A 55 -4.60 -6.07 11.44
CA LEU A 55 -5.83 -6.24 10.68
C LEU A 55 -6.64 -7.45 11.12
N SER A 56 -6.07 -8.41 11.87
CA SER A 56 -6.80 -9.59 12.40
C SER A 56 -7.63 -10.35 11.34
N ILE A 57 -6.98 -11.00 10.37
CA ILE A 57 -7.65 -11.85 9.38
C ILE A 57 -8.57 -12.88 10.03
N SER A 58 -9.78 -13.01 9.50
CA SER A 58 -10.75 -13.98 9.96
C SER A 58 -10.48 -15.34 9.29
N MET A 59 -10.00 -16.31 10.08
CA MET A 59 -9.60 -17.63 9.58
C MET A 59 -10.77 -18.51 9.13
N ASP A 60 -12.01 -18.15 9.48
CA ASP A 60 -13.25 -18.79 9.07
C ASP A 60 -13.84 -18.21 7.77
N LYS A 61 -13.22 -17.17 7.20
CA LYS A 61 -13.68 -16.50 5.98
C LYS A 61 -12.83 -16.89 4.77
N PRO A 62 -13.41 -16.84 3.55
CA PRO A 62 -12.65 -17.09 2.34
C PRO A 62 -11.59 -16.02 2.10
N VAL A 63 -10.50 -16.44 1.48
CA VAL A 63 -9.44 -15.58 0.95
C VAL A 63 -9.44 -15.66 -0.56
N TYR A 64 -9.20 -14.53 -1.23
CA TYR A 64 -9.03 -14.46 -2.67
C TYR A 64 -7.61 -14.06 -3.00
N ASP A 65 -6.90 -14.88 -3.78
CA ASP A 65 -5.60 -14.49 -4.30
C ASP A 65 -5.76 -13.36 -5.31
N ILE A 66 -4.84 -12.38 -5.27
CA ILE A 66 -4.82 -11.24 -6.17
C ILE A 66 -3.46 -11.08 -6.82
N ARG A 67 -3.46 -10.50 -8.02
CA ARG A 67 -2.24 -10.10 -8.73
C ARG A 67 -2.45 -8.80 -9.48
N GLY A 68 -1.35 -8.14 -9.82
CA GLY A 68 -1.40 -6.96 -10.67
C GLY A 68 -0.15 -6.12 -10.55
N SER A 69 -0.32 -4.83 -10.77
CA SER A 69 0.76 -3.85 -10.77
C SER A 69 0.30 -2.54 -10.14
N PHE A 70 1.25 -1.76 -9.64
CA PHE A 70 0.98 -0.42 -9.16
C PHE A 70 2.25 0.43 -9.14
N THR A 71 2.06 1.74 -9.07
CA THR A 71 3.11 2.72 -8.82
C THR A 71 2.95 3.24 -7.40
N ARG A 72 4.05 3.26 -6.63
CA ARG A 72 4.09 3.87 -5.30
C ARG A 72 4.85 5.18 -5.33
N HIS A 73 4.23 6.21 -4.77
CA HIS A 73 4.83 7.52 -4.55
C HIS A 73 5.09 7.68 -3.05
N THR A 74 6.34 7.94 -2.66
CA THR A 74 6.70 8.33 -1.30
C THR A 74 7.09 9.80 -1.32
N CYS A 75 6.20 10.67 -0.84
CA CYS A 75 6.37 12.12 -0.88
C CYS A 75 6.62 12.67 0.51
N TYR A 76 7.79 13.27 0.70
CA TYR A 76 8.20 13.85 1.98
C TYR A 76 7.64 15.25 2.15
N GLU A 77 7.44 15.64 3.41
CA GLU A 77 7.11 17.02 3.74
C GLU A 77 8.16 17.99 3.19
N ILE A 78 7.70 19.10 2.62
CA ILE A 78 8.57 20.16 2.13
C ILE A 78 9.32 20.76 3.33
N ARG A 79 10.65 20.59 3.32
CA ARG A 79 11.53 21.04 4.40
C ARG A 79 12.80 21.66 3.86
N GLY A 80 12.76 22.97 3.64
CA GLY A 80 13.92 23.79 3.28
C GLY A 80 14.72 23.18 2.11
N ARG A 81 16.01 22.93 2.33
CA ARG A 81 16.95 22.47 1.30
C ARG A 81 16.84 20.99 0.93
N SER A 82 16.21 20.16 1.74
CA SER A 82 16.22 18.69 1.56
C SER A 82 15.08 18.18 0.69
N TYR A 83 13.90 18.80 0.79
CA TYR A 83 12.72 18.45 0.01
C TYR A 83 12.09 19.74 -0.50
N LEU A 84 12.29 20.00 -1.79
CA LEU A 84 11.83 21.23 -2.44
C LEU A 84 10.40 21.06 -2.96
N PRO A 85 9.62 22.15 -3.07
CA PRO A 85 8.32 22.12 -3.75
C PRO A 85 8.44 21.49 -5.15
N GLY A 86 7.57 20.52 -5.44
CA GLY A 86 7.56 19.79 -6.72
C GLY A 86 8.71 18.80 -6.93
N LYS A 87 9.57 18.60 -5.92
CA LYS A 87 10.74 17.71 -5.95
C LYS A 87 10.92 17.00 -4.62
N ASN A 88 9.84 16.46 -4.08
CA ASN A 88 9.80 15.85 -2.75
C ASN A 88 9.37 14.38 -2.79
N CYS A 89 9.18 13.79 -3.97
CA CYS A 89 8.70 12.43 -4.11
C CYS A 89 9.76 11.47 -4.68
N THR A 90 9.74 10.24 -4.16
CA THR A 90 10.40 9.08 -4.76
C THR A 90 9.33 8.19 -5.36
N VAL A 91 9.56 7.74 -6.59
CA VAL A 91 8.59 6.92 -7.35
C VAL A 91 9.17 5.55 -7.62
N GLU A 92 8.39 4.53 -7.32
CA GLU A 92 8.74 3.12 -7.50
C GLU A 92 7.60 2.39 -8.21
N GLN A 93 7.92 1.58 -9.22
CA GLN A 93 6.96 0.75 -9.92
C GLN A 93 7.05 -0.69 -9.42
N TYR A 94 5.89 -1.29 -9.20
CA TYR A 94 5.70 -2.68 -8.80
C TYR A 94 5.01 -3.44 -9.94
N PRO A 95 5.75 -3.94 -10.95
CA PRO A 95 5.15 -4.46 -12.17
C PRO A 95 4.50 -5.83 -12.02
N ASN A 96 4.98 -6.66 -11.09
CA ASN A 96 4.51 -8.03 -10.87
C ASN A 96 4.27 -8.23 -9.37
N SER A 97 3.12 -7.78 -8.90
CA SER A 97 2.71 -7.91 -7.50
C SER A 97 1.69 -9.01 -7.33
N THR A 98 1.78 -9.71 -6.21
CA THR A 98 0.82 -10.74 -5.78
C THR A 98 0.40 -10.49 -4.34
N GLY A 99 -0.74 -11.03 -3.94
CA GLY A 99 -1.14 -11.03 -2.56
C GLY A 99 -2.55 -11.56 -2.39
N ILE A 100 -3.26 -11.03 -1.39
CA ILE A 100 -4.59 -11.54 -1.03
C ILE A 100 -5.59 -10.42 -0.73
N CYS A 101 -6.87 -10.74 -0.95
CA CYS A 101 -8.02 -10.07 -0.35
C CYS A 101 -8.63 -10.98 0.72
N PHE A 102 -8.87 -10.43 1.90
CA PHE A 102 -9.40 -11.16 3.05
C PHE A 102 -10.37 -10.29 3.85
N GLN A 103 -11.20 -10.93 4.66
CA GLN A 103 -12.06 -10.26 5.63
C GLN A 103 -11.40 -10.29 7.00
N ASN A 104 -11.40 -9.17 7.72
CA ASN A 104 -11.00 -9.15 9.13
C ASN A 104 -12.12 -9.69 10.04
N THR A 105 -11.80 -9.87 11.33
CA THR A 105 -12.77 -10.31 12.36
C THR A 105 -13.93 -9.33 12.61
N PHE A 106 -13.83 -8.08 12.14
CA PHE A 106 -14.92 -7.08 12.18
C PHE A 106 -15.83 -7.12 10.95
N GLY A 107 -15.46 -7.87 9.90
CA GLY A 107 -16.21 -7.96 8.66
C GLY A 107 -15.72 -7.03 7.54
N ASP A 108 -14.64 -6.27 7.73
CA ASP A 108 -14.09 -5.38 6.70
C ASP A 108 -13.22 -6.14 5.71
N TRP A 109 -13.30 -5.74 4.44
CA TRP A 109 -12.46 -6.26 3.37
C TRP A 109 -11.14 -5.51 3.28
N HIS A 110 -10.05 -6.26 3.31
CA HIS A 110 -8.69 -5.79 3.15
C HIS A 110 -8.04 -6.48 1.96
N CYS A 111 -7.29 -5.73 1.17
CA CYS A 111 -6.62 -6.26 -0.01
C CYS A 111 -5.20 -5.72 -0.08
N ARG A 112 -4.24 -6.65 -0.14
CA ARG A 112 -2.84 -6.31 0.01
C ARG A 112 -1.99 -7.09 -0.96
N MET A 113 -1.17 -6.37 -1.71
CA MET A 113 -0.18 -6.93 -2.62
C MET A 113 1.24 -6.58 -2.17
N LYS A 114 2.17 -7.51 -2.38
CA LYS A 114 3.61 -7.32 -2.23
C LYS A 114 4.27 -7.70 -3.56
N GLY A 115 5.47 -7.22 -3.79
CA GLY A 115 6.23 -7.51 -5.00
C GLY A 115 7.59 -6.83 -4.98
N SER A 116 8.41 -7.12 -5.98
CA SER A 116 9.67 -6.39 -6.17
C SER A 116 9.39 -5.03 -6.81
N SER A 117 10.05 -3.98 -6.32
CA SER A 117 10.00 -2.66 -6.94
C SER A 117 11.17 -2.40 -7.88
N LYS A 118 10.91 -1.54 -8.86
CA LYS A 118 11.92 -0.82 -9.63
C LYS A 118 11.79 0.66 -9.33
N LYS A 119 12.87 1.30 -8.88
CA LYS A 119 12.90 2.76 -8.70
C LYS A 119 12.81 3.44 -10.07
N ILE A 120 11.85 4.34 -10.22
CA ILE A 120 11.65 5.15 -11.42
C ILE A 120 12.47 6.44 -11.32
N GLY A 121 12.43 7.10 -10.16
CA GLY A 121 13.17 8.33 -9.93
C GLY A 121 13.13 8.84 -8.50
N ARG A 122 13.91 9.89 -8.26
CA ARG A 122 13.95 10.67 -7.02
C ARG A 122 13.71 12.14 -7.38
N ASP A 123 13.24 12.92 -6.41
CA ASP A 123 13.02 14.36 -6.53
C ASP A 123 12.02 14.69 -7.65
N LEU A 124 11.03 13.80 -7.80
CA LEU A 124 9.94 13.91 -8.74
C LEU A 124 8.77 14.72 -8.14
N PRO A 125 7.90 15.28 -8.98
CA PRO A 125 6.67 15.91 -8.52
C PRO A 125 5.74 14.86 -7.86
N PRO A 126 4.81 15.32 -7.01
CA PRO A 126 3.71 14.48 -6.53
C PRO A 126 2.89 13.92 -7.70
N PRO A 127 2.22 12.77 -7.51
CA PRO A 127 1.27 12.27 -8.50
C PRO A 127 0.18 13.31 -8.78
N GLU A 128 -0.21 13.42 -10.05
CA GLU A 128 -1.36 14.23 -10.46
C GLU A 128 -2.64 13.61 -9.89
N LYS A 129 -3.65 14.45 -9.62
CA LYS A 129 -4.96 14.03 -9.07
C LYS A 129 -5.83 13.35 -10.11
#